data_AF-A0A922NZ73-F1
#
_entry.id   AF-A0A922NZ73-F1
#
_cell.length_a   1.000
_cell.length_b   1.000
_cell.length_c   1.000
_cell.angle_alpha   90.00
_cell.angle_beta   90.00
_cell.angle_gamma   90.00
#
_symmetry.space_group_name_H-M   'P 1'
#
loop_
_entity.id
_entity.type
_entity.pdbx_description
1 polymer ?
#
loop_
_entity_poly.entity_id
_entity_poly.type
_entity_poly.pdbx_seq_one_letter_code
_entity_poly.pdbx_strand_id
1 'polypeptide(L)'
;MNRAGRISATAVFLGIATLLGSCANRDATTTGSLPDDYRTRHPIVIGEAEKTIDIPIATGDQGLTRGQSEVVAGFAAEYMRTSKGIIRIIIPQGAINSGAAAAAASDTRRLLVRMGVQKNHILQSSYAAADYGQAAPIRLAYVAITAQAGPCGEWPADIALNTVENRNYYNFGCASQSNLAAQIANPNDLLGPRRMTPADVQQRATGIDRYRSATTELRDTP
;
A
#
# COMPACT_ATOMS: atom_id res chain seq x y z
N MET A 1 -41.00 -21.40 -73.29
CA MET A 1 -40.13 -22.14 -72.34
C MET A 1 -39.03 -21.21 -71.83
N ASN A 2 -38.52 -21.44 -70.61
CA ASN A 2 -37.36 -20.77 -69.95
C ASN A 2 -37.60 -19.63 -68.94
N ARG A 3 -38.66 -19.71 -68.12
CA ARG A 3 -38.72 -18.95 -66.84
C ARG A 3 -38.26 -19.75 -65.62
N ALA A 4 -38.43 -21.07 -65.63
CA ALA A 4 -38.06 -21.94 -64.49
C ALA A 4 -36.54 -22.06 -64.26
N GLY A 5 -35.73 -22.13 -65.33
CA GLY A 5 -34.26 -22.27 -65.21
C GLY A 5 -33.54 -21.02 -64.68
N ARG A 6 -34.12 -19.82 -64.84
CA ARG A 6 -33.51 -18.57 -64.36
C ARG A 6 -33.70 -18.36 -62.87
N ILE A 7 -34.78 -18.91 -62.29
CA ILE A 7 -35.10 -18.80 -60.85
C ILE A 7 -34.19 -19.73 -60.03
N SER A 8 -33.89 -20.93 -60.53
CA SER A 8 -32.98 -21.87 -59.86
C SER A 8 -31.54 -21.36 -59.81
N ALA A 9 -31.05 -20.67 -60.85
CA ALA A 9 -29.70 -20.12 -60.84
C ALA A 9 -29.54 -18.99 -59.81
N THR A 10 -30.53 -18.11 -59.66
CA THR A 10 -30.50 -17.02 -58.67
C THR A 10 -30.58 -17.53 -57.22
N ALA A 11 -31.30 -18.64 -56.97
CA ALA A 11 -31.40 -19.22 -55.63
C ALA A 11 -30.07 -19.86 -55.17
N VAL A 12 -29.33 -20.48 -56.09
CA VAL A 12 -28.02 -21.10 -55.79
C VAL A 12 -26.95 -20.04 -55.52
N PHE A 13 -26.92 -18.94 -56.28
CA PHE A 13 -25.99 -17.85 -56.03
C PHE A 13 -26.25 -17.12 -54.69
N LEU A 14 -27.52 -17.01 -54.28
CA LEU A 14 -27.87 -16.41 -52.99
C LEU A 14 -27.46 -17.31 -51.80
N GLY A 15 -27.55 -18.63 -51.96
CA GLY A 15 -27.10 -19.60 -50.94
C GLY A 15 -25.58 -19.70 -50.79
N ILE A 16 -24.81 -19.45 -51.85
CA ILE A 16 -23.34 -19.42 -51.77
C ILE A 16 -22.85 -18.12 -51.10
N ALA A 17 -23.55 -16.99 -51.34
CA ALA A 17 -23.21 -15.71 -50.71
C ALA A 17 -23.42 -15.71 -49.18
N THR A 18 -24.39 -16.48 -48.66
CA THR A 18 -24.62 -16.58 -47.20
C THR A 18 -23.59 -17.48 -46.51
N LEU A 19 -23.02 -18.48 -47.21
CA LEU A 19 -21.95 -19.33 -46.67
C LEU A 19 -20.59 -18.61 -46.58
N LEU A 20 -20.35 -17.60 -47.42
CA LEU A 20 -19.12 -16.78 -47.39
C LEU A 20 -19.13 -15.68 -46.33
N GLY A 21 -20.29 -15.38 -45.73
CA GLY A 21 -20.42 -14.38 -44.65
C GLY A 21 -19.99 -14.86 -43.26
N SER A 22 -19.76 -16.17 -43.07
CA SER A 22 -19.42 -16.74 -41.76
C SER A 22 -17.97 -16.56 -41.32
N CYS A 23 -17.09 -16.03 -42.19
CA CYS A 23 -15.70 -15.75 -41.85
C CYS A 23 -15.45 -14.29 -41.45
N ALA A 24 -16.48 -13.44 -41.40
CA ALA A 24 -16.39 -12.15 -40.74
C ALA A 24 -16.55 -12.32 -39.22
N ASN A 25 -15.66 -13.11 -38.60
CA ASN A 25 -15.25 -12.76 -37.25
C ASN A 25 -14.66 -11.37 -37.39
N ARG A 26 -15.43 -10.35 -37.01
CA ARG A 26 -14.83 -9.09 -36.60
C ARG A 26 -13.92 -9.50 -35.46
N ASP A 27 -12.65 -9.70 -35.76
CA ASP A 27 -11.61 -9.59 -34.76
C ASP A 27 -11.93 -8.28 -34.06
N ALA A 28 -12.43 -8.41 -32.85
CA ALA A 28 -12.36 -7.35 -31.89
C ALA A 28 -10.87 -7.20 -31.62
N THR A 29 -10.14 -6.57 -32.55
CA THR A 29 -8.98 -5.75 -32.28
C THR A 29 -9.46 -4.56 -31.46
N THR A 30 -10.10 -4.86 -30.31
CA THR A 30 -9.85 -4.09 -29.12
C THR A 30 -8.36 -4.31 -28.89
N THR A 31 -7.55 -3.38 -29.40
CA THR A 31 -6.21 -3.19 -28.88
C THR A 31 -6.38 -3.25 -27.37
N GLY A 32 -5.77 -4.24 -26.69
CA GLY A 32 -5.90 -4.45 -25.25
C GLY A 32 -5.26 -3.29 -24.49
N SER A 33 -5.79 -2.09 -24.66
CA SER A 33 -5.27 -0.83 -24.13
C SER A 33 -5.82 -0.57 -22.73
N LEU A 34 -6.78 -1.36 -22.27
CA LEU A 34 -7.02 -1.62 -20.85
C LEU A 34 -7.34 -3.11 -20.67
N PRO A 35 -6.32 -3.98 -20.60
CA PRO A 35 -6.51 -5.30 -20.03
C PRO A 35 -6.94 -5.13 -18.57
N ASP A 36 -7.65 -6.11 -18.03
CA ASP A 36 -7.77 -6.31 -16.58
C ASP A 36 -6.35 -6.50 -16.01
N ASP A 37 -5.69 -5.39 -15.71
CA ASP A 37 -4.32 -5.33 -15.25
C ASP A 37 -4.29 -5.39 -13.71
N TYR A 38 -3.13 -5.68 -13.15
CA TYR A 38 -2.98 -5.81 -11.70
C TYR A 38 -3.42 -4.56 -10.93
N ARG A 39 -3.45 -3.38 -11.57
CA ARG A 39 -3.89 -2.13 -10.96
C ARG A 39 -5.39 -2.08 -10.69
N THR A 40 -6.21 -2.72 -11.53
CA THR A 40 -7.67 -2.83 -11.33
C THR A 40 -8.02 -3.97 -10.40
N ARG A 41 -7.29 -5.11 -10.48
CA ARG A 41 -7.51 -6.26 -9.60
C ARG A 41 -7.00 -6.06 -8.17
N HIS A 42 -5.82 -5.45 -8.04
CA HIS A 42 -5.13 -5.22 -6.77
C HIS A 42 -4.92 -3.72 -6.55
N PRO A 43 -6.00 -2.92 -6.44
CA PRO A 43 -5.88 -1.48 -6.25
C PRO A 43 -5.27 -1.18 -4.89
N ILE A 44 -4.42 -0.15 -4.85
CA ILE A 44 -3.99 0.43 -3.59
C ILE A 44 -5.11 1.37 -3.14
N VAL A 45 -5.76 1.00 -2.05
CA VAL A 45 -6.84 1.77 -1.42
C VAL A 45 -6.32 2.51 -0.20
N ILE A 46 -6.95 3.65 0.10
CA ILE A 46 -6.62 4.48 1.26
C ILE A 46 -7.71 4.25 2.30
N GLY A 47 -7.30 3.89 3.51
CA GLY A 47 -8.24 3.59 4.59
C GLY A 47 -7.64 3.82 5.97
N GLU A 48 -8.51 3.87 6.98
CA GLU A 48 -8.09 3.90 8.37
C GLU A 48 -7.54 2.55 8.80
N ALA A 49 -6.42 2.57 9.52
CA ALA A 49 -5.84 1.39 10.12
C ALA A 49 -5.24 1.70 11.47
N GLU A 50 -5.30 0.72 12.37
CA GLU A 50 -4.64 0.80 13.64
C GLU A 50 -3.13 0.53 13.48
N LYS A 51 -2.31 1.43 14.02
CA LYS A 51 -0.88 1.22 14.20
C LYS A 51 -0.64 0.86 15.66
N THR A 52 -0.02 -0.29 15.89
CA THR A 52 0.26 -0.79 17.24
C THR A 52 1.72 -1.15 17.41
N ILE A 53 2.24 -0.96 18.63
CA ILE A 53 3.51 -1.54 19.07
C ILE A 53 3.36 -2.11 20.48
N ASP A 54 3.98 -3.27 20.70
CA ASP A 54 4.05 -3.92 22.00
C ASP A 54 5.45 -3.79 22.57
N ILE A 55 5.55 -3.28 23.78
CA ILE A 55 6.81 -3.05 24.47
C ILE A 55 6.86 -3.99 25.67
N PRO A 56 7.67 -5.06 25.62
CA PRO A 56 7.81 -5.99 26.73
C PRO A 56 8.46 -5.27 27.92
N ILE A 57 7.91 -5.44 29.12
CA ILE A 57 8.43 -4.86 30.35
C ILE A 57 8.86 -5.99 31.28
N ALA A 58 10.11 -5.97 31.74
CA ALA A 58 10.61 -6.98 32.65
C ALA A 58 10.08 -6.75 34.07
N THR A 59 9.91 -7.84 34.82
CA THR A 59 9.55 -7.76 36.24
C THR A 59 10.68 -7.05 37.01
N GLY A 60 10.34 -6.01 37.76
CA GLY A 60 11.30 -5.23 38.55
C GLY A 60 11.82 -3.97 37.86
N ASP A 61 11.52 -3.76 36.57
CA ASP A 61 11.84 -2.50 35.89
C ASP A 61 11.11 -1.33 36.57
N GLN A 62 11.82 -0.20 36.72
CA GLN A 62 11.27 1.03 37.30
C GLN A 62 10.96 2.09 36.23
N GLY A 63 10.52 1.65 35.05
CA GLY A 63 10.28 2.55 33.93
C GLY A 63 10.66 1.95 32.59
N LEU A 64 10.81 2.81 31.58
CA LEU A 64 11.34 2.41 30.28
C LEU A 64 12.87 2.38 30.31
N THR A 65 13.45 1.35 29.70
CA THR A 65 14.87 1.35 29.33
C THR A 65 15.15 2.40 28.25
N ARG A 66 16.44 2.70 28.02
CA ARG A 66 16.84 3.61 26.94
C ARG A 66 16.37 3.12 25.57
N GLY A 67 16.56 1.83 25.27
CA GLY A 67 16.14 1.25 23.99
C GLY A 67 14.62 1.32 23.79
N GLN A 68 13.85 1.00 24.84
CA GLN A 68 12.38 1.12 24.79
C GLN A 68 11.94 2.59 24.60
N SER A 69 12.61 3.53 25.27
CA SER A 69 12.34 4.97 25.09
C SER A 69 12.60 5.42 23.65
N GLU A 70 13.66 4.93 23.00
CA GLU A 70 13.95 5.23 21.60
C GLU A 70 12.87 4.65 20.66
N VAL A 71 12.38 3.44 20.93
CA VAL A 71 11.26 2.83 20.19
C VAL A 71 9.98 3.65 20.35
N VAL A 72 9.63 4.06 21.57
CA VAL A 72 8.47 4.92 21.85
C VAL A 72 8.61 6.27 21.14
N ALA A 73 9.80 6.87 21.15
CA ALA A 73 10.05 8.12 20.46
C ALA A 73 9.87 7.99 18.94
N GLY A 74 10.34 6.88 18.35
CA GLY A 74 10.11 6.57 16.93
C GLY A 74 8.62 6.44 16.59
N PHE A 75 7.86 5.73 17.43
CA PHE A 75 6.41 5.58 17.28
C PHE A 75 5.68 6.92 17.42
N ALA A 76 6.09 7.76 18.37
CA ALA A 76 5.54 9.11 18.55
C ALA A 76 5.82 10.01 17.35
N ALA A 77 7.03 9.95 16.78
CA ALA A 77 7.38 10.71 15.59
C ALA A 77 6.53 10.30 14.38
N GLU A 78 6.25 9.01 14.21
CA GLU A 78 5.35 8.52 13.17
C GLU A 78 3.90 8.97 13.41
N TYR A 79 3.42 8.89 14.65
CA TYR A 79 2.10 9.42 15.03
C TYR A 79 1.96 10.90 14.64
N MET A 80 2.95 11.74 14.96
CA MET A 80 2.91 13.18 14.63
C MET A 80 2.88 13.46 13.13
N ARG A 81 3.35 12.54 12.29
CA ARG A 81 3.30 12.64 10.81
C ARG A 81 1.99 12.13 10.23
N THR A 82 1.40 11.10 10.82
CA THR A 82 0.34 10.30 10.20
C THR A 82 -1.04 10.46 10.84
N SER A 83 -1.11 10.97 12.08
CA SER A 83 -2.36 11.09 12.82
C SER A 83 -2.42 12.33 13.71
N LYS A 84 -3.65 12.77 13.97
CA LYS A 84 -3.98 13.73 15.04
C LYS A 84 -4.96 13.14 16.05
N GLY A 85 -5.24 11.84 15.95
CA GLY A 85 -6.23 11.14 16.77
C GLY A 85 -5.77 10.92 18.22
N ILE A 86 -6.46 10.01 18.92
CA ILE A 86 -6.07 9.62 20.27
C ILE A 86 -5.00 8.53 20.18
N ILE A 87 -3.90 8.71 20.90
CA ILE A 87 -2.94 7.64 21.19
C ILE A 87 -3.33 6.95 22.51
N ARG A 88 -3.46 5.63 22.46
CA ARG A 88 -3.82 4.79 23.59
C ARG A 88 -2.57 4.13 24.17
N ILE A 89 -2.43 4.23 25.48
CA ILE A 89 -1.47 3.46 26.28
C ILE A 89 -2.28 2.37 26.98
N ILE A 90 -2.13 1.14 26.53
CA ILE A 90 -2.86 -0.02 27.03
C ILE A 90 -1.94 -0.81 27.95
N ILE A 91 -2.29 -0.90 29.23
CA ILE A 91 -1.46 -1.54 30.26
C ILE A 91 -2.06 -2.85 30.78
N PRO A 92 -1.21 -3.85 31.08
CA PRO A 92 -1.66 -5.09 31.69
C PRO A 92 -2.10 -4.87 33.14
N GLN A 93 -3.20 -5.52 33.53
CA GLN A 93 -3.62 -5.66 34.92
C GLN A 93 -3.66 -7.13 35.33
N GLY A 94 -3.28 -7.40 36.59
CA GLY A 94 -3.23 -8.74 37.17
C GLY A 94 -1.97 -9.55 36.82
N ALA A 95 -1.07 -9.03 35.98
CA ALA A 95 0.24 -9.65 35.72
C ALA A 95 1.24 -9.37 36.85
N ILE A 96 2.25 -10.24 36.97
CA ILE A 96 3.35 -10.12 37.94
C ILE A 96 4.14 -8.82 37.72
N ASN A 97 4.30 -8.39 36.47
CA ASN A 97 4.99 -7.15 36.11
C ASN A 97 4.07 -5.91 36.11
N SER A 98 2.84 -5.98 36.63
CA SER A 98 1.86 -4.86 36.58
C SER A 98 2.38 -3.56 37.19
N GLY A 99 3.13 -3.62 38.30
CA GLY A 99 3.77 -2.46 38.90
C GLY A 99 4.83 -1.82 38.00
N ALA A 100 5.69 -2.65 37.38
CA ALA A 100 6.70 -2.19 36.43
C ALA A 100 6.05 -1.61 35.17
N ALA A 101 5.00 -2.24 34.66
CA ALA A 101 4.23 -1.77 33.51
C ALA A 101 3.55 -0.41 33.77
N ALA A 102 3.06 -0.18 34.99
CA ALA A 102 2.50 1.12 35.38
C ALA A 102 3.57 2.23 35.41
N ALA A 103 4.78 1.93 35.91
CA ALA A 103 5.91 2.85 35.87
C ALA A 103 6.32 3.18 34.43
N ALA A 104 6.46 2.15 33.58
CA ALA A 104 6.77 2.29 32.16
C ALA A 104 5.70 3.08 31.40
N ALA A 105 4.41 2.91 31.72
CA ALA A 105 3.33 3.70 31.13
C ALA A 105 3.40 5.18 31.53
N SER A 106 3.78 5.47 32.78
CA SER A 106 4.00 6.84 33.26
C SER A 106 5.15 7.52 32.50
N ASP A 107 6.25 6.81 32.30
CA ASP A 107 7.37 7.27 31.46
C ASP A 107 6.96 7.47 30.01
N THR A 108 6.23 6.51 29.44
CA THR A 108 5.71 6.60 28.08
C THR A 108 4.86 7.85 27.91
N ARG A 109 3.91 8.11 28.83
CA ARG A 109 3.08 9.32 28.80
C ARG A 109 3.91 10.59 28.86
N ARG A 110 4.92 10.66 29.75
CA ARG A 110 5.84 11.81 29.83
C ARG A 110 6.62 12.01 28.53
N LEU A 111 7.10 10.94 27.94
CA LEU A 111 7.86 10.96 26.69
C LEU A 111 6.99 11.43 25.52
N LEU A 112 5.77 10.90 25.37
CA LEU A 112 4.82 11.33 24.35
C LEU A 112 4.53 12.84 24.44
N VAL A 113 4.31 13.36 25.65
CA VAL A 113 4.12 14.80 25.85
C VAL A 113 5.36 15.60 25.48
N ARG A 114 6.55 15.13 25.83
CA ARG A 114 7.83 15.77 25.44
C ARG A 114 8.02 15.78 23.93
N MET A 115 7.55 14.75 23.23
CA MET A 115 7.58 14.63 21.77
C MET A 115 6.52 15.49 21.06
N GLY A 116 5.68 16.21 21.81
CA GLY A 116 4.69 17.14 21.26
C GLY A 116 3.26 16.59 21.18
N VAL A 117 3.00 15.39 21.69
CA VAL A 117 1.63 14.86 21.78
C VAL A 117 0.87 15.62 22.88
N GLN A 118 -0.32 16.14 22.53
CA GLN A 118 -1.14 16.88 23.48
C GLN A 118 -1.68 15.97 24.59
N LYS A 119 -1.71 16.44 25.83
CA LYS A 119 -2.11 15.64 27.01
C LYS A 119 -3.53 15.07 26.92
N ASN A 120 -4.45 15.80 26.27
CA ASN A 120 -5.84 15.41 26.03
C ASN A 120 -6.00 14.39 24.90
N HIS A 121 -4.97 14.16 24.08
CA HIS A 121 -4.96 13.13 23.04
C HIS A 121 -4.31 11.82 23.51
N ILE A 122 -3.89 11.73 24.78
CA ILE A 122 -3.30 10.52 25.36
C ILE A 122 -4.31 9.87 26.29
N LEU A 123 -4.88 8.75 25.86
CA LEU A 123 -5.77 7.92 26.67
C LEU A 123 -4.98 6.75 27.26
N GLN A 124 -5.20 6.46 28.54
CA GLN A 124 -4.67 5.26 29.17
C GLN A 124 -5.83 4.30 29.43
N SER A 125 -5.67 3.05 29.02
CA SER A 125 -6.63 1.97 29.25
C SER A 125 -5.91 0.72 29.73
N SER A 126 -6.66 -0.27 30.20
CA SER A 126 -6.09 -1.51 30.72
C SER A 126 -6.69 -2.73 30.04
N TYR A 127 -5.97 -3.85 30.10
CA TYR A 127 -6.46 -5.16 29.70
C TYR A 127 -6.13 -6.20 30.78
N ALA A 128 -6.95 -7.24 30.88
CA ALA A 128 -6.68 -8.36 31.77
C ALA A 128 -5.55 -9.21 31.19
N ALA A 129 -4.44 -9.34 31.92
CA ALA A 129 -3.25 -10.05 31.46
C ALA A 129 -3.26 -11.54 31.82
N ALA A 130 -4.45 -12.12 32.02
CA ALA A 130 -4.62 -13.51 32.47
C ALA A 130 -3.87 -14.52 31.59
N ASP A 131 -3.75 -14.24 30.29
CA ASP A 131 -3.14 -15.13 29.31
C ASP A 131 -1.70 -14.74 28.87
N TYR A 132 -1.16 -13.60 29.36
CA TYR A 132 0.11 -13.03 28.84
C TYR A 132 1.38 -13.51 29.59
N GLY A 133 1.25 -14.44 30.54
CA GLY A 133 2.39 -15.01 31.26
C GLY A 133 3.13 -14.01 32.16
N GLN A 134 4.45 -14.19 32.30
CA GLN A 134 5.28 -13.50 33.30
C GLN A 134 5.71 -12.07 32.89
N ALA A 135 5.56 -11.68 31.62
CA ALA A 135 6.06 -10.41 31.08
C ALA A 135 5.06 -9.78 30.09
N ALA A 136 3.89 -9.40 30.61
CA ALA A 136 2.85 -8.78 29.79
C ALA A 136 3.32 -7.40 29.28
N PRO A 137 3.26 -7.12 27.97
CA PRO A 137 3.75 -5.88 27.40
C PRO A 137 2.82 -4.68 27.65
N ILE A 138 3.36 -3.47 27.60
CA ILE A 138 2.51 -2.29 27.37
C ILE A 138 2.28 -2.15 25.86
N ARG A 139 1.05 -1.87 25.45
CA ARG A 139 0.68 -1.67 24.04
C ARG A 139 0.40 -0.21 23.77
N LEU A 140 1.04 0.35 22.75
CA LEU A 140 0.69 1.67 22.22
C LEU A 140 -0.11 1.49 20.94
N ALA A 141 -1.20 2.24 20.79
CA ALA A 141 -2.07 2.15 19.62
C ALA A 141 -2.63 3.51 19.21
N TYR A 142 -2.70 3.77 17.90
CA TYR A 142 -3.47 4.89 17.35
C TYR A 142 -4.02 4.53 15.98
N VAL A 143 -5.03 5.27 15.52
CA VAL A 143 -5.58 5.12 14.17
C VAL A 143 -4.98 6.17 13.26
N ALA A 144 -4.56 5.75 12.07
CA ALA A 144 -4.05 6.63 11.02
C ALA A 144 -4.59 6.22 9.65
N ILE A 145 -4.55 7.17 8.71
CA ILE A 145 -4.78 6.88 7.31
C ILE A 145 -3.57 6.12 6.78
N THR A 146 -3.82 4.99 6.10
CA THR A 146 -2.80 4.11 5.52
C THR A 146 -3.16 3.72 4.09
N ALA A 147 -2.15 3.43 3.28
CA ALA A 147 -2.32 2.79 1.99
C ALA A 147 -2.28 1.27 2.18
N GLN A 148 -3.23 0.55 1.61
CA GLN A 148 -3.33 -0.90 1.70
C GLN A 148 -3.74 -1.48 0.35
N ALA A 149 -3.27 -2.68 0.04
CA ALA A 149 -3.79 -3.49 -1.05
C ALA A 149 -4.71 -4.56 -0.49
N GLY A 150 -5.62 -5.09 -1.33
CA GLY A 150 -6.45 -6.23 -0.97
C GLY A 150 -5.63 -7.49 -0.64
N PRO A 151 -6.27 -8.51 -0.03
CA PRO A 151 -5.59 -9.78 0.26
C PRO A 151 -5.09 -10.45 -1.02
N CYS A 152 -3.89 -11.02 -0.96
CA CYS A 152 -3.34 -11.83 -2.04
C CYS A 152 -3.67 -13.32 -1.85
N GLY A 153 -3.60 -14.10 -2.94
CA GLY A 153 -3.67 -15.57 -2.87
C GLY A 153 -4.93 -16.18 -3.47
N GLU A 154 -5.66 -15.43 -4.29
CA GLU A 154 -6.83 -15.94 -5.01
C GLU A 154 -6.42 -16.58 -6.34
N TRP A 155 -6.81 -17.83 -6.58
CA TRP A 155 -6.49 -18.57 -7.80
C TRP A 155 -7.76 -19.07 -8.49
N PRO A 156 -8.56 -18.16 -9.11
CA PRO A 156 -9.85 -18.51 -9.70
C PRO A 156 -9.73 -19.35 -10.99
N ALA A 157 -8.55 -19.38 -11.62
CA ALA A 157 -8.27 -20.17 -12.81
C ALA A 157 -6.89 -20.81 -12.70
N ASP A 158 -6.73 -21.98 -13.31
CA ASP A 158 -5.46 -22.68 -13.40
C ASP A 158 -4.51 -21.93 -14.36
N ILE A 159 -3.33 -21.58 -13.84
CA ILE A 159 -2.28 -20.90 -14.60
C ILE A 159 -1.67 -21.77 -15.70
N ALA A 160 -1.76 -23.09 -15.59
CA ALA A 160 -1.19 -24.02 -16.56
C ALA A 160 -2.08 -24.20 -17.80
N LEU A 161 -3.38 -23.91 -17.69
CA LEU A 161 -4.36 -24.15 -18.76
C LEU A 161 -4.52 -22.95 -19.71
N ASN A 162 -4.33 -21.72 -19.23
CA ASN A 162 -4.53 -20.49 -20.00
C ASN A 162 -3.21 -19.88 -20.49
N THR A 163 -2.36 -20.66 -21.16
CA THR A 163 -1.01 -20.24 -21.61
C THR A 163 -0.95 -19.71 -23.04
N VAL A 164 -2.03 -19.88 -23.82
CA VAL A 164 -2.11 -19.43 -25.23
C VAL A 164 -2.40 -17.93 -25.36
N GLU A 165 -2.88 -17.29 -24.30
CA GLU A 165 -3.19 -15.87 -24.25
C GLU A 165 -2.09 -15.13 -23.47
N ASN A 166 -1.51 -14.06 -24.03
CA ASN A 166 -0.52 -13.22 -23.34
C ASN A 166 -1.21 -12.29 -22.33
N ARG A 167 -1.78 -12.85 -21.26
CA ARG A 167 -2.52 -12.13 -20.23
C ARG A 167 -1.91 -12.36 -18.85
N ASN A 168 -2.01 -11.33 -18.01
CA ASN A 168 -1.57 -11.41 -16.61
C ASN A 168 -2.47 -12.40 -15.85
N TYR A 169 -1.88 -13.41 -15.19
CA TYR A 169 -2.61 -14.30 -14.27
C TYR A 169 -3.18 -13.50 -13.09
N TYR A 170 -4.22 -14.02 -12.43
CA TYR A 170 -5.02 -13.23 -11.47
C TYR A 170 -4.18 -12.57 -10.36
N ASN A 171 -3.30 -13.32 -9.70
CA ASN A 171 -2.40 -12.82 -8.64
C ASN A 171 -1.21 -11.99 -9.13
N PHE A 172 -1.05 -11.79 -10.45
CA PHE A 172 0.03 -10.95 -10.98
C PHE A 172 -0.07 -9.55 -10.38
N GLY A 173 1.06 -9.02 -9.93
CA GLY A 173 1.17 -7.69 -9.32
C GLY A 173 0.65 -7.57 -7.87
N CYS A 174 -0.04 -8.57 -7.29
CA CYS A 174 -0.57 -8.45 -5.93
C CYS A 174 0.52 -8.18 -4.88
N ALA A 175 1.58 -8.97 -4.89
CA ALA A 175 2.73 -8.78 -3.99
C ALA A 175 3.42 -7.42 -4.23
N SER A 176 3.48 -6.96 -5.49
CA SER A 176 4.07 -5.66 -5.83
C SER A 176 3.23 -4.51 -5.28
N GLN A 177 1.91 -4.57 -5.43
CA GLN A 177 0.98 -3.55 -4.93
C GLN A 177 0.95 -3.52 -3.40
N SER A 178 0.99 -4.69 -2.74
CA SER A 178 1.06 -4.79 -1.28
C SER A 178 2.36 -4.21 -0.72
N ASN A 179 3.50 -4.56 -1.33
CA ASN A 179 4.79 -4.00 -0.93
C ASN A 179 4.89 -2.50 -1.23
N LEU A 180 4.33 -2.04 -2.35
CA LEU A 180 4.28 -0.61 -2.67
C LEU A 180 3.43 0.14 -1.64
N ALA A 181 2.24 -0.36 -1.31
CA ALA A 181 1.36 0.21 -0.29
C ALA A 181 2.07 0.32 1.07
N ALA A 182 2.84 -0.70 1.47
CA ALA A 182 3.61 -0.70 2.71
C ALA A 182 4.78 0.31 2.71
N GLN A 183 5.35 0.63 1.54
CA GLN A 183 6.45 1.58 1.39
C GLN A 183 5.99 3.04 1.26
N ILE A 184 4.69 3.29 1.05
CA ILE A 184 4.16 4.66 0.92
C ILE A 184 4.26 5.37 2.27
N ALA A 185 5.14 6.36 2.32
CA ALA A 185 5.38 7.15 3.53
C ALA A 185 4.21 8.09 3.87
N ASN A 186 3.49 8.62 2.88
CA ASN A 186 2.30 9.44 3.09
C ASN A 186 1.17 9.02 2.14
N PRO A 187 0.15 8.32 2.65
CA PRO A 187 -0.98 7.86 1.84
C PRO A 187 -1.76 8.97 1.15
N ASN A 188 -1.76 10.19 1.70
CA ASN A 188 -2.49 11.32 1.11
C ASN A 188 -1.94 11.75 -0.25
N ASP A 189 -0.70 11.38 -0.59
CA ASP A 189 -0.11 11.68 -1.89
C ASP A 189 -0.81 10.92 -3.03
N LEU A 190 -1.53 9.84 -2.71
CA LEU A 190 -2.36 9.11 -3.67
C LEU A 190 -3.70 9.82 -3.96
N LEU A 191 -4.15 10.72 -3.10
CA LEU A 191 -5.37 11.53 -3.33
C LEU A 191 -5.10 12.71 -4.27
N GLY A 192 -3.87 13.22 -4.26
CA GLY A 192 -3.48 14.33 -5.11
C GLY A 192 -2.09 14.87 -4.78
N PRO A 193 -1.55 15.75 -5.64
CA PRO A 193 -0.25 16.35 -5.40
C PRO A 193 -0.29 17.27 -4.18
N ARG A 194 0.81 17.26 -3.41
CA ARG A 194 1.00 18.26 -2.35
C ARG A 194 1.09 19.66 -2.93
N ARG A 195 0.85 20.67 -2.10
CA ARG A 195 1.10 22.08 -2.46
C ARG A 195 2.56 22.22 -2.91
N MET A 196 2.76 22.52 -4.18
CA MET A 196 4.08 22.82 -4.71
C MET A 196 4.56 24.16 -4.16
N THR A 197 5.82 24.22 -3.74
CA THR A 197 6.49 25.50 -3.52
C THR A 197 6.82 26.14 -4.87
N PRO A 198 6.92 27.49 -4.94
CA PRO A 198 7.39 28.15 -6.15
C PRO A 198 8.73 27.60 -6.60
N ALA A 199 8.94 27.56 -7.91
CA ALA A 199 10.21 27.14 -8.49
C ALA A 199 11.33 28.11 -8.09
N ASP A 200 12.45 27.58 -7.61
CA ASP A 200 13.70 28.34 -7.54
C ASP A 200 14.30 28.44 -8.95
N VAL A 201 14.07 29.59 -9.59
CA VAL A 201 14.49 29.84 -10.98
C VAL A 201 16.00 29.87 -11.10
N GLN A 202 16.69 30.42 -10.09
CA GLN A 202 18.16 30.53 -10.06
C GLN A 202 18.83 29.17 -10.00
N GLN A 203 18.35 28.26 -9.13
CA GLN A 203 18.87 26.89 -9.06
C GLN A 203 18.61 26.11 -10.35
N ARG A 204 17.43 26.25 -10.95
CA ARG A 204 17.12 25.63 -12.24
C ARG A 204 18.01 26.15 -13.37
N ALA A 205 18.23 27.46 -13.43
CA ALA A 205 19.13 28.06 -14.42
C ALA A 205 20.57 27.53 -14.26
N THR A 206 21.04 27.42 -13.02
CA THR A 206 22.39 26.89 -12.71
C THR A 206 22.52 25.42 -13.10
N GLY A 207 21.49 24.58 -12.86
CA GLY A 207 21.48 23.18 -13.28
C GLY A 207 21.50 23.01 -14.80
N ILE A 208 20.72 23.84 -15.52
CA ILE A 208 20.73 23.86 -16.99
C ILE A 208 22.09 24.26 -17.52
N ASP A 209 22.71 25.29 -16.94
CA ASP A 209 24.02 25.79 -17.36
C ASP A 209 25.09 24.71 -17.18
N ARG A 210 25.12 24.05 -16.01
CA ARG A 210 26.01 22.90 -15.74
C ARG A 210 25.83 21.77 -16.75
N TYR A 211 24.60 21.44 -17.14
CA TYR A 211 24.35 20.40 -18.13
C TYR A 211 24.86 20.81 -19.52
N ARG A 212 24.70 22.08 -19.90
CA ARG A 212 25.17 22.62 -21.18
C ARG A 212 26.69 22.74 -21.26
N SER A 213 27.34 23.10 -20.15
CA SER A 213 28.79 23.29 -20.09
C SER A 213 29.56 21.99 -19.83
N ALA A 214 28.87 20.91 -19.42
CA ALA A 214 29.51 19.62 -19.17
C ALA A 214 30.03 19.03 -20.49
N THR A 215 31.34 19.05 -20.66
CA THR A 215 32.05 18.36 -21.75
C THR A 215 32.82 17.20 -21.15
N THR A 216 32.64 15.99 -21.71
CA THR A 216 33.46 14.83 -21.39
C THR A 216 34.48 14.66 -22.51
N GLU A 217 35.75 14.96 -22.23
CA GLU A 217 36.83 14.61 -23.16
C GLU A 217 37.06 13.10 -23.09
N LEU A 218 36.96 12.43 -24.24
CA LEU A 218 37.35 11.02 -24.37
C LEU A 218 38.88 10.95 -24.27
N ARG A 219 39.38 10.42 -23.15
CA ARG A 219 40.79 10.05 -23.03
C ARG A 219 40.99 8.73 -23.76
N ASP A 220 41.59 8.80 -24.95
CA ASP A 220 42.19 7.62 -25.56
C ASP A 220 43.40 7.21 -24.70
N THR A 221 43.23 6.18 -23.87
CA THR A 221 44.34 5.56 -23.16
C THR A 221 45.22 4.79 -24.16
N PRO A 222 46.54 5.01 -24.15
CA PRO A 222 47.48 4.31 -25.04
C PRO A 222 47.61 2.82 -24.72
#